data_AF-A0A2G2WCU4-F1
#
_entry.id   AF-A0A2G2WCU4-F1
#
_cell.length_a   1.000
_cell.length_b   1.000
_cell.length_c   1.000
_cell.angle_alpha   90.00
_cell.angle_beta   90.00
_cell.angle_gamma   90.00
#
_symmetry.space_group_name_H-M   'P 1'
#
loop_
_entity.id
_entity.type
_entity.pdbx_description
1 polymer ?
#
loop_
_entity_poly.entity_id
_entity_poly.type
_entity_poly.pdbx_seq_one_letter_code
_entity_poly.pdbx_strand_id
1 'polypeptide(L)'
;MDPQIWHKVAAISGVAALGLGTYGAHGFNPKNPTYKEVWHTASLYHLVHTAALVAAPITKHPNIFGGLLTGGIVAFSGTCYAVALLEDREYSTLAPFGGFAFIAAWASLLF
;
A
#
# COMPACT_ATOMS: atom_id res chain seq x y z
N MET A 1 19.05 3.80 -10.69
CA MET A 1 17.81 3.80 -11.50
C MET A 1 17.40 5.25 -11.72
N ASP A 2 16.82 5.56 -12.88
CA ASP A 2 16.25 6.88 -13.15
C ASP A 2 15.15 7.19 -12.11
N PRO A 3 15.28 8.27 -11.31
CA PRO A 3 14.27 8.65 -10.32
C PRO A 3 12.85 8.77 -10.90
N GLN A 4 12.71 9.08 -12.19
CA GLN A 4 11.42 9.18 -12.87
C GLN A 4 10.66 7.85 -12.95
N ILE A 5 11.33 6.70 -12.73
CA ILE A 5 10.64 5.41 -12.63
C ILE A 5 9.58 5.41 -11.53
N TRP A 6 9.82 6.13 -10.42
CA TRP A 6 8.90 6.15 -9.29
C TRP A 6 7.61 6.90 -9.60
N HIS A 7 7.61 7.89 -10.50
CA HIS A 7 6.36 8.49 -10.99
C HIS A 7 5.49 7.46 -11.70
N LYS A 8 6.08 6.57 -12.51
CA LYS A 8 5.32 5.51 -13.20
C LYS A 8 4.77 4.50 -12.21
N VAL A 9 5.56 4.10 -11.22
CA VAL A 9 5.11 3.19 -10.15
C VAL A 9 3.98 3.83 -9.34
N ALA A 10 4.10 5.11 -8.96
CA ALA A 10 3.06 5.85 -8.27
C ALA A 10 1.77 5.95 -9.10
N ALA A 11 1.87 6.19 -10.41
CA ALA A 11 0.71 6.23 -11.29
C ALA A 11 -0.03 4.89 -11.35
N ILE A 12 0.70 3.77 -11.55
CA ILE A 12 0.11 2.43 -11.55
C ILE A 12 -0.52 2.11 -10.18
N SER A 13 0.20 2.42 -9.10
CA SER A 13 -0.32 2.23 -7.75
C SER A 13 -1.56 3.09 -7.48
N GLY A 14 -1.64 4.30 -8.05
CA GLY A 14 -2.78 5.20 -7.91
C GLY A 14 -4.04 4.68 -8.58
N VAL A 15 -3.89 4.16 -9.80
CA VAL A 15 -4.98 3.45 -10.50
C VAL A 15 -5.47 2.27 -9.66
N ALA A 16 -4.56 1.46 -9.12
CA ALA A 16 -4.92 0.32 -8.28
C ALA A 16 -5.59 0.74 -6.96
N ALA A 17 -5.05 1.75 -6.26
CA ALA A 17 -5.57 2.22 -4.99
C ALA A 17 -6.99 2.76 -5.11
N LEU A 18 -7.26 3.55 -6.16
CA LEU A 18 -8.60 4.07 -6.44
C LEU A 18 -9.55 2.96 -6.90
N GLY A 19 -9.10 2.04 -7.75
CA GLY A 19 -9.91 0.89 -8.18
C GLY A 19 -10.32 -0.01 -7.03
N LEU A 20 -9.38 -0.38 -6.16
CA LEU A 20 -9.65 -1.21 -4.98
C LEU A 20 -10.44 -0.46 -3.91
N GLY A 21 -10.20 0.85 -3.73
CA GLY A 21 -10.96 1.69 -2.80
C GLY A 21 -12.43 1.83 -3.21
N THR A 22 -12.68 2.09 -4.50
CA THR A 22 -14.05 2.18 -5.04
C THR A 22 -14.77 0.84 -5.02
N TYR A 23 -14.08 -0.26 -5.33
CA TYR A 23 -14.62 -1.61 -5.14
C TYR A 23 -14.97 -1.86 -3.67
N GLY A 24 -14.10 -1.49 -2.74
CA GLY A 24 -14.35 -1.61 -1.29
C GLY A 24 -15.60 -0.85 -0.82
N ALA A 25 -15.79 0.37 -1.31
CA ALA A 25 -16.90 1.23 -0.90
C ALA A 25 -18.27 0.81 -1.49
N HIS A 26 -18.28 0.25 -2.70
CA HIS A 26 -19.52 0.04 -3.45
C HIS A 26 -19.82 -1.42 -3.78
N GLY A 27 -18.80 -2.24 -4.04
CA GLY A 27 -18.93 -3.61 -4.54
C GLY A 27 -18.57 -4.69 -3.53
N PHE A 28 -17.78 -4.38 -2.51
CA PHE A 28 -17.29 -5.37 -1.56
C PHE A 28 -18.34 -5.68 -0.47
N ASN A 29 -18.81 -6.92 -0.45
CA ASN A 29 -19.83 -7.39 0.49
C ASN A 29 -19.46 -8.75 1.09
N PRO A 30 -18.54 -8.78 2.08
CA PRO A 30 -18.12 -10.00 2.74
C PRO A 30 -19.26 -10.60 3.60
N LYS A 31 -19.20 -11.91 3.84
CA LYS A 31 -20.13 -12.62 4.74
C LYS A 31 -19.98 -12.12 6.17
N ASN A 32 -18.75 -11.90 6.63
CA ASN A 32 -18.45 -11.26 7.90
C ASN A 32 -18.14 -9.75 7.69
N PRO A 33 -19.00 -8.85 8.21
CA PRO A 33 -18.82 -7.40 8.07
C PRO A 33 -17.49 -6.86 8.61
N THR A 34 -16.82 -7.54 9.55
CA THR A 34 -15.50 -7.13 10.06
C THR A 34 -14.46 -7.01 8.94
N TYR A 35 -14.58 -7.77 7.86
CA TYR A 35 -13.64 -7.68 6.74
C TYR A 35 -13.81 -6.41 5.91
N LYS A 36 -14.93 -5.68 6.03
CA LYS A 36 -15.05 -4.32 5.44
C LYS A 36 -14.05 -3.36 6.08
N GLU A 37 -13.85 -3.44 7.38
CA GLU A 37 -12.85 -2.62 8.08
C GLU A 37 -11.41 -3.00 7.69
N VAL A 38 -11.16 -4.30 7.47
CA VAL A 38 -9.86 -4.77 6.98
C VAL A 38 -9.59 -4.25 5.57
N TRP A 39 -10.59 -4.30 4.67
CA TRP A 39 -10.50 -3.71 3.34
C TRP A 39 -10.28 -2.20 3.37
N HIS A 40 -11.02 -1.50 4.23
CA HIS A 40 -10.91 -0.05 4.39
C HIS A 40 -9.51 0.33 4.87
N THR A 41 -8.96 -0.41 5.84
CA THR A 41 -7.58 -0.23 6.31
C THR A 41 -6.57 -0.46 5.18
N ALA A 42 -6.72 -1.54 4.41
CA ALA A 42 -5.86 -1.82 3.25
C ALA A 42 -5.87 -0.65 2.25
N SER A 43 -7.07 -0.14 1.94
CA SER A 43 -7.32 0.96 1.00
C SER A 43 -6.71 2.27 1.48
N LEU A 44 -6.89 2.60 2.76
CA LEU A 44 -6.34 3.81 3.36
C LEU A 44 -4.82 3.83 3.26
N TYR A 45 -4.15 2.76 3.70
CA TYR A 45 -2.69 2.68 3.65
C TYR A 45 -2.18 2.64 2.21
N HIS A 46 -2.86 1.95 1.30
CA HIS A 46 -2.49 1.90 -0.11
C HIS A 46 -2.52 3.30 -0.72
N LEU A 47 -3.61 4.05 -0.50
CA LEU A 47 -3.79 5.39 -1.06
C LEU A 47 -2.79 6.40 -0.46
N VAL A 48 -2.63 6.42 0.87
CA VAL A 48 -1.70 7.34 1.56
C VAL A 48 -0.27 7.13 1.09
N HIS A 49 0.19 5.88 1.05
CA HIS A 49 1.57 5.58 0.64
C HIS A 49 1.77 5.71 -0.87
N THR A 50 0.73 5.56 -1.67
CA THR A 50 0.78 5.91 -3.10
C THR A 50 0.94 7.42 -3.30
N ALA A 51 0.19 8.24 -2.56
CA ALA A 51 0.34 9.69 -2.63
C ALA A 51 1.75 10.12 -2.21
N ALA A 52 2.31 9.52 -1.14
CA ALA A 52 3.70 9.73 -0.75
C ALA A 52 4.71 9.30 -1.83
N LEU A 53 4.44 8.19 -2.54
CA LEU A 53 5.31 7.65 -3.59
C LEU A 53 5.50 8.62 -4.76
N VAL A 54 4.52 9.50 -5.04
CA VAL A 54 4.66 10.58 -6.04
C VAL A 54 5.83 11.50 -5.73
N ALA A 55 6.14 11.72 -4.45
CA ALA A 55 7.26 12.56 -4.03
C ALA A 55 8.62 11.85 -4.11
N ALA A 56 8.66 10.54 -4.34
CA ALA A 56 9.93 9.79 -4.33
C ALA A 56 11.03 10.37 -5.24
N PRO A 57 10.75 10.81 -6.49
CA PRO A 57 11.78 11.33 -7.40
C PRO A 57 12.52 12.58 -6.91
N ILE A 58 11.91 13.35 -6.00
CA ILE A 58 12.50 14.59 -5.45
C ILE A 58 13.17 14.38 -4.10
N THR A 59 13.13 13.16 -3.54
CA THR A 59 13.81 12.85 -2.28
C THR A 59 15.32 12.66 -2.49
N LYS A 60 16.11 12.75 -1.41
CA LYS A 60 17.56 12.54 -1.46
C LYS A 60 17.95 11.12 -1.90
N HIS A 61 17.17 10.12 -1.47
CA HIS A 61 17.39 8.70 -1.76
C HIS A 61 16.15 8.07 -2.40
N PRO A 62 15.83 8.42 -3.68
CA PRO A 62 14.57 8.07 -4.33
C PRO A 62 14.32 6.57 -4.40
N ASN A 63 15.36 5.78 -4.64
CA ASN A 63 15.25 4.32 -4.76
C ASN A 63 14.99 3.63 -3.42
N ILE A 64 15.51 4.18 -2.32
CA ILE A 64 15.27 3.65 -0.98
C ILE A 64 13.84 3.97 -0.56
N PHE A 65 13.47 5.25 -0.62
CA PHE A 65 12.14 5.71 -0.24
C PHE A 65 11.04 5.06 -1.10
N GLY A 66 11.19 5.12 -2.42
CA GLY A 66 10.21 4.56 -3.34
C GLY A 66 10.11 3.03 -3.26
N GLY A 67 11.25 2.34 -3.09
CA GLY A 67 11.30 0.90 -2.96
C GLY A 67 10.61 0.41 -1.69
N LEU A 68 10.90 1.06 -0.55
CA LEU A 68 10.29 0.72 0.73
C LEU A 68 8.78 1.02 0.76
N LEU A 69 8.33 2.15 0.19
CA LEU A 69 6.89 2.43 0.06
C LEU A 69 6.20 1.39 -0.84
N THR A 70 6.78 1.05 -1.99
CA THR A 70 6.19 0.07 -2.92
C THR A 70 6.13 -1.31 -2.29
N GLY A 71 7.22 -1.75 -1.65
CA GLY A 71 7.26 -3.01 -0.91
C GLY A 71 6.26 -3.03 0.23
N GLY A 72 6.13 -1.93 0.96
CA GLY A 72 5.12 -1.75 2.01
C GLY A 72 3.69 -1.87 1.48
N ILE A 73 3.36 -1.22 0.36
CA ILE A 73 2.03 -1.32 -0.27
C ILE A 73 1.70 -2.77 -0.62
N VAL A 74 2.64 -3.47 -1.27
CA VAL A 74 2.42 -4.85 -1.69
C VAL A 74 2.26 -5.77 -0.47
N ALA A 75 3.16 -5.68 0.51
CA ALA A 75 3.18 -6.59 1.66
C ALA A 75 2.13 -6.27 2.72
N PHE A 76 1.82 -5.00 2.98
CA PHE A 76 0.79 -4.60 3.95
C PHE A 76 -0.59 -4.57 3.30
N SER A 77 -0.81 -3.64 2.36
CA SER A 77 -2.13 -3.44 1.77
C SER A 77 -2.55 -4.65 0.93
N GLY A 78 -1.65 -5.20 0.11
CA GLY A 78 -1.94 -6.40 -0.69
C GLY A 78 -2.39 -7.59 0.17
N THR A 79 -1.70 -7.84 1.27
CA THR A 79 -2.08 -8.88 2.22
C THR A 79 -3.41 -8.58 2.92
N CYS A 80 -3.65 -7.34 3.36
CA CYS A 80 -4.93 -6.99 3.97
C CYS A 80 -6.10 -7.12 2.98
N TYR A 81 -5.94 -6.78 1.70
CA TYR A 81 -6.94 -7.06 0.67
C TYR A 81 -7.19 -8.57 0.51
N ALA A 82 -6.13 -9.39 0.48
CA ALA A 82 -6.26 -10.84 0.40
C ALA A 82 -7.01 -11.41 1.61
N VAL A 83 -6.66 -10.97 2.82
CA VAL A 83 -7.35 -11.34 4.07
C VAL A 83 -8.83 -10.96 4.02
N ALA A 84 -9.14 -9.76 3.51
CA ALA A 84 -10.52 -9.31 3.38
C ALA A 84 -11.30 -10.13 2.32
N LEU A 85 -10.70 -10.43 1.17
CA LEU A 85 -11.32 -11.23 0.09
C LEU A 85 -11.58 -12.68 0.51
N LEU A 86 -10.59 -13.30 1.16
CA LEU A 86 -10.65 -14.70 1.58
C LEU A 86 -11.42 -14.88 2.90
N GLU A 87 -11.70 -13.78 3.60
CA GLU A 87 -12.29 -13.77 4.94
C GLU A 87 -11.50 -14.64 5.93
N ASP A 88 -10.18 -14.65 5.79
CA ASP A 88 -9.26 -15.50 6.54
C ASP A 88 -7.99 -14.73 6.94
N ARG A 89 -7.70 -14.72 8.25
CA ARG A 89 -6.56 -14.00 8.83
C ARG A 89 -5.25 -14.77 8.76
N GLU A 90 -5.25 -16.06 8.40
CA GLU A 90 -4.00 -16.83 8.26
C GLU A 90 -3.06 -16.22 7.22
N TYR A 91 -3.63 -15.56 6.19
CA TYR A 91 -2.86 -14.87 5.16
C TYR A 91 -2.16 -13.58 5.62
N SER A 92 -2.39 -13.13 6.87
CA SER A 92 -1.88 -11.84 7.38
C SER A 92 -0.36 -11.79 7.66
N THR A 93 0.38 -12.89 7.46
CA THR A 93 1.79 -13.04 7.85
C THR A 93 2.72 -11.97 7.28
N LEU A 94 2.45 -11.47 6.07
CA LEU A 94 3.29 -10.46 5.41
C LEU A 94 2.99 -9.02 5.86
N ALA A 95 1.82 -8.76 6.47
CA ALA A 95 1.41 -7.41 6.81
C ALA A 95 2.38 -6.72 7.79
N PRO A 96 2.88 -7.34 8.88
CA PRO A 96 3.84 -6.70 9.77
C PRO A 96 5.11 -6.22 9.06
N PHE A 97 5.64 -7.01 8.12
CA PHE A 97 6.82 -6.63 7.34
C PHE A 97 6.56 -5.43 6.44
N GLY A 98 5.36 -5.35 5.84
CA GLY A 98 4.95 -4.17 5.08
C GLY A 98 4.83 -2.91 5.96
N GLY A 99 4.32 -3.05 7.18
CA GLY A 99 4.28 -1.97 8.17
C GLY A 99 5.68 -1.46 8.53
N PHE A 100 6.63 -2.36 8.79
CA PHE A 100 8.03 -1.98 9.01
C PHE A 100 8.66 -1.32 7.78
N ALA A 101 8.33 -1.77 6.57
CA ALA A 101 8.80 -1.14 5.34
C ALA A 101 8.29 0.30 5.22
N PHE A 102 7.02 0.58 5.58
CA PHE A 102 6.52 1.96 5.65
C PHE A 102 7.27 2.81 6.66
N ILE A 103 7.50 2.29 7.88
CA ILE A 103 8.27 3.00 8.90
C ILE A 103 9.68 3.31 8.39
N ALA A 104 10.36 2.33 7.80
CA ALA A 104 11.69 2.50 7.25
C ALA A 104 11.72 3.50 6.08
N ALA A 105 10.68 3.52 5.24
CA ALA A 105 10.55 4.50 4.16
C ALA A 105 10.54 5.92 4.74
N TRP A 106 9.66 6.20 5.69
CA TRP A 106 9.60 7.52 6.33
C TRP A 106 10.89 7.87 7.07
N ALA A 107 11.47 6.92 7.80
CA ALA A 107 12.76 7.12 8.49
C ALA A 107 13.90 7.44 7.51
N SER A 108 13.88 6.88 6.30
CA SER A 108 14.91 7.17 5.28
C SER A 108 14.96 8.63 4.84
N LEU A 109 13.89 9.40 5.06
CA LEU A 109 13.85 10.84 4.77
C LEU A 109 14.61 11.69 5.80
N LEU A 110 15.01 11.12 6.95
CA LEU A 110 15.80 11.83 7.96
C LEU A 110 17.25 12.07 7.53
N PHE A 111 17.73 11.36 6.49
CA PHE A 111 19.12 11.33 6.08
C PHE A 111 19.29 11.69 4.61
#